data_AF-A0A7Y3NQJ2-F1
#
_entry.id   AF-A0A7Y3NQJ2-F1
#
_cell.length_a   1.000
_cell.length_b   1.000
_cell.length_c   1.000
_cell.angle_alpha   90.00
_cell.angle_beta   90.00
_cell.angle_gamma   90.00
#
_symmetry.space_group_name_H-M   'P 1'
#
loop_
_entity.id
_entity.type
_entity.pdbx_description
1 polymer ?
#
loop_
_entity_poly.entity_id
_entity_poly.type
_entity_poly.pdbx_seq_one_letter_code
_entity_poly.pdbx_strand_id
1 'polypeptide(L)' 'MNFKLALVLVLSSMAVLFIAQNVAVVEIGFLFWRVSLSSSLLIFFTLTTGFVVGWFLHSLLVYRQAKGKNILH' A
#
# COMPACT_ATOMS: atom_id res chain seq x y z
N MET A 1 -16.49 33.59 7.59
CA MET A 1 -15.34 33.52 8.51
C MET A 1 -15.29 32.18 9.29
N ASN A 2 -15.66 31.05 8.68
CA ASN A 2 -15.71 29.74 9.38
C ASN A 2 -14.89 28.65 8.69
N PHE A 3 -14.28 28.92 7.52
CA PHE A 3 -13.51 27.91 6.80
C PHE A 3 -12.27 27.47 7.57
N LYS A 4 -11.58 28.40 8.24
CA LYS A 4 -10.45 28.06 9.12
C LYS A 4 -10.89 27.14 10.27
N LEU A 5 -12.04 27.42 10.89
CA LEU A 5 -12.60 26.58 11.96
C LEU A 5 -13.06 25.21 11.44
N ALA A 6 -13.76 25.17 10.31
CA ALA A 6 -14.17 23.93 9.67
C ALA A 6 -12.97 23.07 9.28
N LEU A 7 -11.91 23.69 8.73
CA LEU A 7 -10.68 23.00 8.35
C LEU A 7 -9.96 22.43 9.57
N VAL A 8 -9.85 23.18 10.67
CA VAL A 8 -9.30 22.67 11.94
C VAL A 8 -10.12 21.50 12.46
N LEU A 9 -11.45 21.58 12.39
CA LEU A 9 -12.34 20.54 12.90
C LEU A 9 -12.24 19.25 12.06
N VAL A 10 -12.17 19.38 10.74
CA VAL A 10 -11.94 18.25 9.82
C VAL A 10 -10.58 17.62 10.06
N LEU A 11 -9.51 18.42 10.13
CA LEU A 11 -8.15 17.91 10.36
C LEU A 11 -8.02 17.23 11.72
N SER A 12 -8.62 17.80 12.77
CA SER A 12 -8.63 17.20 14.10
C SER A 12 -9.37 15.87 14.11
N SER A 13 -10.52 15.80 13.44
CA SER A 13 -11.31 14.57 13.32
C SER A 13 -10.54 13.50 12.55
N MET A 14 -9.91 13.87 11.43
CA MET A 14 -9.04 12.97 10.65
C MET A 14 -7.86 12.47 11.48
N ALA A 15 -7.22 13.31 12.28
CA ALA A 15 -6.11 12.91 13.14
C ALA A 15 -6.54 11.86 14.18
N VAL A 16 -7.69 12.07 14.83
CA VAL A 16 -8.24 11.11 15.80
C VAL A 16 -8.57 9.78 15.12
N LEU A 17 -9.25 9.81 13.96
CA LEU A 17 -9.57 8.60 13.20
C LEU A 17 -8.31 7.88 12.71
N PHE A 18 -7.28 8.62 12.30
CA PHE A 18 -6.00 8.04 11.90
C PHE A 18 -5.35 7.33 13.08
N ILE A 19 -5.27 7.98 14.25
CA ILE A 19 -4.70 7.36 15.45
C ILE A 19 -5.52 6.13 15.85
N ALA A 20 -6.84 6.24 15.95
CA ALA A 20 -7.71 5.13 16.35
C ALA A 20 -7.60 3.91 15.43
N GLN A 21 -7.51 4.12 14.11
CA GLN A 21 -7.28 3.03 13.15
C GLN A 21 -5.85 2.45 13.24
N ASN A 22 -4.88 3.25 13.67
CA ASN A 22 -3.49 2.82 13.83
C ASN A 22 -3.18 2.20 15.19
N VAL A 23 -4.04 2.36 16.20
CA VAL A 23 -3.93 1.70 17.52
C VAL A 23 -4.06 0.18 17.38
N ALA A 24 -4.82 -0.30 16.39
CA ALA A 24 -4.85 -1.71 16.02
C ALA A 24 -3.50 -2.12 15.41
N VAL A 25 -2.57 -2.51 16.27
CA VAL A 25 -1.35 -3.21 15.88
C VAL A 25 -1.76 -4.61 15.45
N VAL A 26 -1.41 -4.98 14.24
CA VAL A 26 -1.68 -6.31 13.71
C VAL A 26 -0.41 -7.13 13.83
N GLU A 27 -0.55 -8.29 14.46
CA GLU A 27 0.51 -9.27 14.57
C GLU A 27 0.45 -10.21 13.38
N ILE A 28 1.51 -10.26 12.60
CA ILE A 28 1.69 -11.25 11.54
C ILE A 28 2.65 -12.31 12.04
N GLY A 29 2.14 -13.54 12.14
CA GLY A 29 2.94 -14.73 12.43
C GLY A 29 3.21 -15.51 11.15
N PHE A 30 4.48 -15.75 10.82
CA PHE A 30 4.88 -16.62 9.71
C PHE A 30 5.92 -17.64 10.18
N LEU A 31 5.55 -18.93 10.16
CA LEU A 31 6.30 -20.05 10.75
C LEU A 31 6.81 -19.78 12.18
N PHE A 32 8.03 -19.26 12.32
CA PHE A 32 8.68 -18.95 13.61
C PHE A 32 8.86 -17.45 13.84
N TRP A 33 8.50 -16.62 12.87
CA TRP A 33 8.67 -15.17 12.93
C TRP A 33 7.35 -14.52 13.32
N ARG A 34 7.44 -13.58 14.26
CA ARG A 34 6.33 -12.71 14.66
C ARG A 34 6.76 -11.28 14.47
N VAL A 35 5.96 -10.53 13.74
CA VAL A 35 6.21 -9.11 13.47
C VAL A 35 4.92 -8.36 13.76
N SER A 36 5.03 -7.36 14.63
CA SER A 36 3.92 -6.50 15.01
C SER A 36 4.11 -5.15 14.32
N LEU A 37 3.16 -4.77 13.47
CA LEU A 37 3.20 -3.54 12.70
C LEU A 37 1.85 -2.82 12.81
N SER A 38 1.85 -1.50 12.65
CA SER A 38 0.57 -0.78 12.58
C SER A 38 -0.19 -1.21 11.33
N SER A 39 -1.53 -1.28 11.44
CA SER A 39 -2.40 -1.68 10.33
C SER A 39 -2.18 -0.83 9.06
N SER A 40 -1.90 0.47 9.20
CA SER A 40 -1.63 1.34 8.05
C SER A 40 -0.32 0.98 7.34
N LEU A 41 0.75 0.66 8.08
CA LEU A 41 2.03 0.23 7.51
C LEU A 41 1.85 -1.06 6.73
N LEU A 42 1.07 -2.00 7.27
CA LEU A 42 0.79 -3.27 6.61
C LEU A 42 0.05 -3.09 5.30
N ILE A 43 -1.00 -2.27 5.27
CA ILE A 43 -1.74 -1.97 4.04
C ILE A 43 -0.81 -1.30 3.02
N PHE A 44 0.01 -0.34 3.47
CA PHE A 44 0.95 0.35 2.60
C PHE A 44 1.97 -0.61 1.98
N PHE A 45 2.66 -1.42 2.80
CA PHE A 45 3.61 -2.41 2.29
C PHE A 45 2.96 -3.44 1.37
N THR A 46 1.76 -3.92 1.69
CA THR A 46 1.03 -4.89 0.86
C THR A 46 0.69 -4.31 -0.51
N LEU A 47 0.20 -3.07 -0.55
CA LEU A 47 -0.10 -2.38 -1.81
C LEU A 47 1.16 -2.08 -2.62
N THR A 48 2.21 -1.55 -1.98
CA THR A 48 3.47 -1.24 -2.67
C THR A 48 4.11 -2.50 -3.23
N THR A 49 4.18 -3.57 -2.45
CA THR A 49 4.76 -4.85 -2.93
C THR A 49 3.92 -5.45 -4.05
N GLY A 50 2.60 -5.48 -3.91
CA GLY A 50 1.70 -5.95 -4.97
C GLY A 50 1.82 -5.13 -6.26
N PHE A 51 1.90 -3.81 -6.14
CA PHE A 51 2.07 -2.91 -7.28
C PHE A 51 3.42 -3.13 -7.98
N VAL A 52 4.52 -3.19 -7.21
CA VAL A 52 5.87 -3.42 -7.77
C VAL A 52 5.95 -4.78 -8.46
N VAL A 53 5.43 -5.84 -7.84
CA VAL A 53 5.42 -7.19 -8.43
C VAL A 53 4.56 -7.23 -9.68
N GLY A 54 3.35 -6.66 -9.65
CA GLY A 54 2.46 -6.59 -10.79
C GLY A 54 3.08 -5.82 -11.96
N TRP A 55 3.72 -4.68 -11.67
CA TRP A 55 4.41 -3.88 -12.68
C TRP A 55 5.59 -4.63 -13.29
N PHE A 56 6.41 -5.27 -12.46
CA PHE A 56 7.54 -6.06 -12.92
C PHE A 56 7.08 -7.24 -13.79
N LEU A 57 6.05 -7.97 -13.37
CA LEU A 57 5.49 -9.07 -14.16
C LEU A 57 4.93 -8.58 -15.49
N HIS A 58 4.19 -7.47 -15.49
CA HIS A 58 3.67 -6.87 -16.71
C HIS A 58 4.80 -6.48 -17.67
N SER A 59 5.84 -5.82 -17.17
CA SER A 59 7.01 -5.44 -17.98
C SER A 59 7.71 -6.67 -18.59
N LEU A 60 7.83 -7.77 -17.84
CA LEU A 60 8.42 -9.01 -18.33
C LEU A 60 7.54 -9.66 -19.42
N LEU A 61 6.22 -9.69 -19.23
CA LEU A 61 5.29 -10.22 -20.22
C LEU A 61 5.31 -9.39 -21.51
N VAL A 62 5.31 -8.06 -21.42
CA VAL A 62 5.42 -7.16 -22.58
C VAL A 62 6.76 -7.37 -23.29
N TYR A 63 7.86 -7.47 -22.55
CA TYR A 63 9.18 -7.77 -23.12
C TYR A 63 9.20 -9.11 -23.87
N ARG A 64 8.59 -10.16 -23.31
CA ARG A 64 8.51 -11.48 -23.97
C ARG A 64 7.66 -11.45 -25.24
N GLN A 65 6.55 -10.70 -25.25
CA GLN A 65 5.70 -10.54 -26.43
C GLN A 65 6.43 -9.76 -27.55
N ALA A 66 7.15 -8.69 -27.18
CA ALA A 66 7.96 -7.92 -28.13
C ALA A 66 9.11 -8.75 -28.74
N LYS A 67 9.73 -9.62 -27.95
CA LYS A 67 10.79 -10.52 -28.43
C LYS A 67 10.25 -11.63 -29.32
N GLY A 68 9.11 -12.24 -28.97
CA GLY A 68 8.47 -13.28 -29.80
C GLY A 68 8.03 -12.77 -31.19
N LYS A 69 7.65 -11.50 -31.28
CA LYS A 69 7.28 -10.85 -32.56
C LYS A 69 8.47 -10.63 -33.52
N ASN A 70 9.70 -10.53 -32.99
CA ASN A 70 10.91 -10.32 -33.81
C ASN A 70 11.54 -11.62 -34.36
N ILE A 71 11.04 -12.80 -33.97
CA ILE A 71 11.56 -14.10 -34.43
C ILE A 71 10.70 -14.68 -35.58
N LEU A 72 9.51 -14.10 -35.81
CA LEU A 72 8.54 -14.52 -36.83
C LEU A 72 8.54 -13.62 -38.09
N HIS A 73 9.51 -12.71 -38.21
CA HIS A 73 9.74 -11.84 -39.36
C HIS A 73 11.16 -12.04 -39.88
#